data_AF-A0A045J138-F1
#
_entry.id   AF-A0A045J138-F1
#
_cell.length_a   1.000
_cell.length_b   1.000
_cell.length_c   1.000
_cell.angle_alpha   90.00
_cell.angle_beta   90.00
_cell.angle_gamma   90.00
#
_symmetry.space_group_name_H-M   'P 1'
#
loop_
_entity.id
_entity.type
_entity.pdbx_description
1 polymer ?
#
loop_
_entity_poly.entity_id
_entity_poly.type
_entity_poly.pdbx_seq_one_letter_code
_entity_poly.pdbx_strand_id
1 'polypeptide(L)'
;MARSQEPSRGLLDPVAKMLRLPFGTPDFIEKIVTGSVNQVGRRTLYVLITTWDAAGGGPFAASAIATTGLAKTAEIVQSMFIGPVFNPLLKMLGADKIAIRASLCAAQLVGLGIMRYGVRSEPLHSMSVEMLVDAIGPTMQRYLVGDIGRG
;
A
#
# COMPACT_ATOMS: atom_id res chain seq x y z
N MET A 1 25.78 -30.50 4.40
CA MET A 1 24.62 -30.54 3.48
C MET A 1 23.69 -29.39 3.86
N ALA A 2 23.83 -28.25 3.17
CA ALA A 2 22.96 -27.10 3.37
C ALA A 2 21.64 -27.36 2.66
N ARG A 3 20.55 -27.33 3.41
CA ARG A 3 19.20 -27.46 2.89
C ARG A 3 18.87 -26.16 2.14
N SER A 4 18.92 -26.19 0.81
CA SER A 4 18.41 -25.10 -0.02
C SER A 4 16.93 -24.91 0.31
N GLN A 5 16.59 -23.81 0.96
CA GLN A 5 15.21 -23.38 1.08
C GLN A 5 14.79 -22.84 -0.28
N GLU A 6 13.94 -23.59 -0.98
CA GLU A 6 13.21 -23.06 -2.12
C GLU A 6 12.36 -21.86 -1.66
N PRO A 7 12.41 -20.71 -2.35
CA PRO A 7 11.48 -19.62 -2.08
C PRO A 7 10.07 -20.15 -2.36
N SER A 8 9.15 -19.94 -1.43
CA SER A 8 7.78 -20.47 -1.46
C SER A 8 6.98 -19.99 -2.68
N ARG A 9 7.21 -20.59 -3.83
CA ARG A 9 6.32 -20.58 -4.99
C ARG A 9 5.08 -21.39 -4.60
N GLY A 10 3.93 -20.74 -4.41
CA GLY A 10 2.69 -21.54 -4.32
C GLY A 10 1.38 -20.78 -4.18
N LEU A 11 1.29 -19.79 -3.28
CA LEU A 11 0.03 -19.10 -3.10
C LEU A 11 0.29 -17.70 -2.55
N LEU A 12 0.03 -16.68 -3.37
CA LEU A 12 -0.12 -15.31 -2.85
C LEU A 12 -1.06 -15.38 -1.65
N ASP A 13 -0.64 -14.82 -0.52
CA ASP A 13 -1.50 -14.77 0.66
C ASP A 13 -2.79 -13.99 0.33
N PRO A 14 -3.88 -14.20 1.07
CA PRO A 14 -5.17 -13.59 0.76
C PRO A 14 -5.10 -12.08 0.57
N VAL A 15 -4.23 -11.39 1.34
CA VAL A 15 -4.05 -9.94 1.25
C VAL A 15 -3.35 -9.58 -0.05
N ALA A 16 -2.25 -10.26 -0.40
CA ALA A 16 -1.55 -10.04 -1.67
C ALA A 16 -2.48 -10.25 -2.88
N LYS A 17 -3.30 -11.31 -2.88
CA LYS A 17 -4.30 -11.54 -3.94
C LYS A 17 -5.31 -10.40 -4.05
N MET A 18 -5.79 -9.92 -2.90
CA MET A 18 -6.83 -8.90 -2.86
C MET A 18 -6.29 -7.53 -3.27
N LEU A 19 -5.06 -7.21 -2.87
CA LEU A 19 -4.30 -6.03 -3.31
C LEU A 19 -3.75 -6.15 -4.73
N ARG A 20 -3.90 -7.31 -5.38
CA ARG A 20 -3.35 -7.63 -6.72
C ARG A 20 -1.82 -7.49 -6.78
N LEU A 21 -1.12 -7.79 -5.69
CA LEU A 21 0.35 -7.78 -5.66
C LEU A 21 0.93 -8.90 -6.54
N PRO A 22 2.09 -8.66 -7.19
CA PRO A 22 2.76 -9.68 -8.00
C PRO A 22 3.55 -10.71 -7.16
N PHE A 23 3.68 -10.48 -5.85
CA PHE A 23 4.39 -11.33 -4.87
C PHE A 23 3.66 -11.30 -3.52
N GLY A 24 4.09 -12.13 -2.58
CA GLY A 24 3.48 -12.20 -1.25
C GLY A 24 3.61 -10.88 -0.48
N THR A 25 2.69 -10.64 0.45
CA THR A 25 2.73 -9.49 1.35
C THR A 25 4.03 -9.41 2.17
N PRO A 26 4.61 -10.52 2.67
CA PRO A 26 5.93 -10.48 3.29
C PRO A 26 7.05 -10.00 2.35
N ASP A 27 7.09 -10.52 1.12
CA ASP A 27 8.10 -10.14 0.11
C ASP A 27 7.97 -8.66 -0.28
N PHE A 28 6.74 -8.15 -0.35
CA PHE A 28 6.46 -6.73 -0.54
C PHE A 28 7.14 -5.90 0.54
N ILE A 29 6.87 -6.23 1.81
CA ILE A 29 7.39 -5.49 2.96
C ILE A 29 8.91 -5.53 2.99
N GLU A 30 9.51 -6.70 2.77
CA GLU A 30 10.96 -6.87 2.71
C GLU A 30 11.60 -5.98 1.63
N LYS A 31 11.03 -5.96 0.42
CA LYS A 31 11.50 -5.10 -0.69
C LYS A 31 11.41 -3.60 -0.36
N ILE A 32 10.42 -3.20 0.43
CA ILE A 32 10.28 -1.81 0.87
C ILE A 32 11.34 -1.46 1.92
N VAL A 33 11.58 -2.34 2.90
CA VAL A 33 12.51 -2.10 4.01
C VAL A 33 13.98 -2.18 3.60
N THR A 34 14.33 -3.04 2.65
CA THR A 34 15.74 -3.35 2.27
C THR A 34 16.51 -2.24 1.56
N GLY A 35 15.89 -1.11 1.22
CA GLY A 35 16.62 0.00 0.57
C GLY A 35 16.58 1.26 1.41
N SER A 36 17.10 2.38 0.87
CA SER A 36 17.20 3.64 1.63
C SER A 36 15.87 4.06 2.29
N VAL A 37 15.92 4.24 3.61
CA VAL A 37 14.78 4.68 4.44
C VAL A 37 14.24 6.02 3.99
N ASN A 38 15.10 6.92 3.46
CA ASN A 38 14.73 8.25 2.97
C ASN A 38 13.81 8.21 1.74
N GLN A 39 13.65 7.04 1.11
CA GLN A 39 12.83 6.83 -0.07
C GLN A 39 11.74 5.77 0.13
N VAL A 40 11.48 5.38 1.39
CA VAL A 40 10.52 4.32 1.70
C VAL A 40 9.10 4.70 1.29
N GLY A 41 8.70 5.97 1.47
CA GLY A 41 7.40 6.49 1.05
C GLY A 41 7.24 6.47 -0.46
N ARG A 42 8.22 7.03 -1.18
CA ARG A 42 8.29 6.99 -2.65
C ARG A 42 8.16 5.56 -3.16
N ARG A 43 8.98 4.64 -2.65
CA ARG A 43 9.01 3.24 -3.11
C ARG A 43 7.70 2.50 -2.84
N THR A 44 7.13 2.71 -1.66
CA THR A 44 5.84 2.11 -1.27
C THR A 44 4.75 2.51 -2.27
N LEU A 45 4.62 3.81 -2.54
CA LEU A 45 3.63 4.31 -3.51
C LEU A 45 3.92 3.83 -4.93
N TYR A 46 5.18 3.90 -5.37
CA TYR A 46 5.56 3.50 -6.71
C TYR A 46 5.19 2.04 -7.00
N VAL A 47 5.54 1.12 -6.09
CA VAL A 47 5.22 -0.30 -6.24
C VAL A 47 3.71 -0.52 -6.27
N LEU A 48 2.96 0.09 -5.34
CA LEU A 48 1.51 -0.12 -5.25
C LEU A 48 0.76 0.47 -6.45
N ILE A 49 1.05 1.72 -6.82
CA ILE A 49 0.37 2.40 -7.92
C ILE A 49 0.70 1.70 -9.25
N THR A 50 1.96 1.37 -9.52
CA THR A 50 2.34 0.63 -10.73
C THR A 50 1.62 -0.71 -10.82
N THR A 51 1.54 -1.42 -9.69
CA THR A 51 0.85 -2.72 -9.61
C THR A 51 -0.65 -2.57 -9.90
N TRP A 52 -1.29 -1.56 -9.32
CA TRP A 52 -2.72 -1.33 -9.51
C TRP A 52 -3.04 -0.81 -10.92
N ASP A 53 -2.23 0.09 -11.49
CA ASP A 53 -2.37 0.53 -12.88
C ASP A 53 -2.31 -0.69 -13.83
N ALA A 54 -1.35 -1.59 -13.65
CA ALA A 54 -1.23 -2.83 -14.44
C ALA A 54 -2.39 -3.81 -14.21
N ALA A 55 -2.98 -3.80 -13.01
CA ALA A 55 -4.10 -4.66 -12.63
C ALA A 55 -5.49 -4.02 -12.83
N GLY A 56 -5.60 -2.95 -13.63
CA GLY A 56 -6.88 -2.30 -13.95
C GLY A 56 -7.54 -1.59 -12.76
N GLY A 57 -6.75 -1.10 -11.81
CA GLY A 57 -7.18 -0.39 -10.60
C GLY A 57 -7.15 -1.22 -9.32
N GLY A 58 -6.73 -2.49 -9.40
CA GLY A 58 -6.52 -3.34 -8.25
C GLY A 58 -7.79 -3.50 -7.38
N PRO A 59 -7.69 -3.40 -6.04
CA PRO A 59 -8.85 -3.49 -5.14
C PRO A 59 -9.82 -2.32 -5.27
N PHE A 60 -9.44 -1.25 -5.98
CA PHE A 60 -10.21 0.00 -6.09
C PHE A 60 -10.87 0.21 -7.45
N ALA A 61 -10.80 -0.79 -8.35
CA ALA A 61 -11.44 -0.69 -9.65
C ALA A 61 -12.93 -0.29 -9.52
N ALA A 62 -13.44 0.52 -10.45
CA ALA A 62 -14.82 1.02 -10.43
C ALA A 62 -15.88 -0.08 -10.21
N SER A 63 -15.69 -1.26 -10.82
CA SER A 63 -16.57 -2.42 -10.64
C SER A 63 -16.53 -3.01 -9.22
N ALA A 64 -15.36 -3.01 -8.57
CA ALA A 64 -15.21 -3.44 -7.19
C ALA A 64 -15.95 -2.48 -6.25
N ILE A 65 -15.75 -1.16 -6.42
CA ILE A 65 -16.40 -0.13 -5.61
C ILE A 65 -17.92 -0.16 -5.77
N ALA A 66 -18.45 -0.31 -6.98
CA ALA A 66 -19.89 -0.41 -7.20
C ALA A 66 -20.53 -1.61 -6.48
N THR A 67 -19.77 -2.69 -6.29
CA THR A 67 -20.22 -3.91 -5.60
C THR A 67 -20.10 -3.79 -4.07
N THR A 68 -19.21 -2.92 -3.57
CA THR A 68 -18.93 -2.74 -2.15
C THR A 68 -19.51 -1.40 -1.66
N GLY A 69 -20.70 -1.41 -1.05
CA GLY A 69 -21.23 -0.19 -0.39
C GLY A 69 -20.27 0.38 0.68
N LEU A 70 -20.48 1.63 1.12
CA LEU A 70 -19.58 2.35 2.06
C LEU A 70 -19.22 1.55 3.33
N ALA A 71 -20.17 0.82 3.93
CA ALA A 71 -19.93 0.05 5.16
C ALA A 71 -18.88 -1.07 4.99
N LYS A 72 -18.77 -1.66 3.79
CA LYS A 72 -17.78 -2.71 3.49
C LYS A 72 -16.36 -2.15 3.29
N THR A 73 -16.25 -0.85 3.03
CA THR A 73 -14.95 -0.17 2.81
C THR A 73 -14.12 -0.10 4.10
N ALA A 74 -14.74 0.07 5.27
CA ALA A 74 -14.01 0.14 6.54
C ALA A 74 -13.34 -1.20 6.93
N GLU A 75 -14.03 -2.31 6.74
CA GLU A 75 -13.47 -3.65 6.95
C GLU A 75 -12.30 -3.94 5.99
N ILE A 76 -12.41 -3.48 4.74
CA ILE A 76 -11.33 -3.56 3.75
C ILE A 76 -10.09 -2.80 4.22
N VAL A 77 -10.24 -1.59 4.76
CA VAL A 77 -9.10 -0.81 5.28
C VAL A 77 -8.36 -1.55 6.41
N GLN A 78 -9.10 -2.11 7.36
CA GLN A 78 -8.51 -2.82 8.50
C GLN A 78 -7.87 -4.16 8.09
N SER A 79 -8.58 -4.95 7.29
CA SER A 79 -8.20 -6.31 6.91
C SER A 79 -7.16 -6.38 5.79
N MET A 80 -6.98 -5.33 4.98
CA MET A 80 -6.00 -5.30 3.89
C MET A 80 -4.78 -4.44 4.18
N PHE A 81 -4.98 -3.27 4.80
CA PHE A 81 -3.91 -2.27 4.91
C PHE A 81 -3.32 -2.18 6.30
N ILE A 82 -4.13 -1.86 7.32
CA ILE A 82 -3.61 -1.55 8.66
C ILE A 82 -2.91 -2.78 9.26
N GLY A 83 -3.63 -3.90 9.40
CA GLY A 83 -3.10 -5.12 10.03
C GLY A 83 -2.00 -5.80 9.22
N PRO A 84 -2.23 -6.19 7.95
CA PRO A 84 -1.31 -7.07 7.25
C PRO A 84 -0.18 -6.36 6.48
N VAL A 85 -0.32 -5.08 6.14
CA VAL A 85 0.67 -4.36 5.34
C VAL A 85 1.42 -3.35 6.19
N PHE A 86 0.71 -2.37 6.76
CA PHE A 86 1.37 -1.24 7.42
C PHE A 86 1.90 -1.57 8.81
N ASN A 87 1.17 -2.33 9.64
CA ASN A 87 1.68 -2.74 10.94
C ASN A 87 3.03 -3.48 10.85
N PRO A 88 3.20 -4.54 10.04
CA PRO A 88 4.49 -5.22 9.93
C PRO A 88 5.56 -4.35 9.26
N LEU A 89 5.20 -3.56 8.24
CA LEU A 89 6.13 -2.61 7.63
C LEU A 89 6.68 -1.60 8.64
N LEU A 90 5.81 -0.96 9.42
CA LEU A 90 6.20 0.02 10.44
C LEU A 90 7.02 -0.60 11.58
N LYS A 91 6.68 -1.84 11.99
CA LYS A 91 7.49 -2.60 12.96
C LYS A 91 8.91 -2.82 12.45
N MET A 92 9.07 -3.23 11.20
CA MET A 92 10.39 -3.46 10.59
C MET A 92 11.18 -2.15 10.41
N LEU A 93 10.49 -1.03 10.18
CA LEU A 93 11.11 0.30 10.11
C LEU A 93 11.44 0.90 11.49
N GLY A 94 11.10 0.22 12.60
CA GLY A 94 11.34 0.72 13.95
C GLY A 94 10.50 1.95 14.31
N ALA A 95 9.34 2.13 13.67
CA ALA A 95 8.49 3.30 13.88
C ALA A 95 7.78 3.26 15.25
N ASP A 96 7.59 4.45 15.84
CA ASP A 96 6.72 4.65 16.99
C ASP A 96 5.24 4.71 16.58
N LYS A 97 4.32 4.70 17.55
CA LYS A 97 2.87 4.96 17.32
C LYS A 97 2.28 4.18 16.14
N ILE A 98 2.67 2.90 16.00
CA ILE A 98 2.40 2.06 14.81
C ILE A 98 0.93 2.11 14.36
N ALA A 99 -0.02 1.99 15.29
CA ALA A 99 -1.45 2.00 14.95
C ALA A 99 -1.91 3.33 14.31
N ILE A 100 -1.41 4.47 14.79
CA ILE A 100 -1.73 5.80 14.26
C ILE A 100 -1.11 5.95 12.88
N ARG A 101 0.20 5.65 12.75
CA ARG A 101 0.92 5.72 11.47
C ARG A 101 0.30 4.81 10.41
N ALA A 102 -0.07 3.59 10.78
CA ALA A 102 -0.72 2.64 9.88
C ALA A 102 -2.06 3.17 9.37
N SER A 103 -2.86 3.77 10.26
CA SER A 103 -4.15 4.38 9.90
C SER A 103 -3.97 5.56 8.95
N LEU A 104 -2.97 6.42 9.17
CA LEU A 104 -2.65 7.54 8.28
C LEU A 104 -2.19 7.06 6.89
N CYS A 105 -1.30 6.06 6.84
CA CYS A 105 -0.85 5.48 5.58
C CYS A 105 -2.01 4.83 4.80
N ALA A 106 -2.86 4.07 5.51
CA ALA A 106 -4.02 3.42 4.91
C ALA A 106 -5.03 4.45 4.38
N ALA A 107 -5.34 5.50 5.16
CA ALA A 107 -6.25 6.57 4.72
C ALA A 107 -5.75 7.25 3.44
N GLN A 108 -4.45 7.56 3.36
CA GLN A 108 -3.85 8.17 2.18
C GLN A 108 -3.96 7.27 0.93
N LEU A 109 -3.64 5.97 1.06
CA LEU A 109 -3.73 5.03 -0.06
C LEU A 109 -5.15 4.75 -0.50
N VAL A 110 -6.07 4.57 0.44
CA VAL A 110 -7.47 4.27 0.14
C VAL A 110 -8.12 5.48 -0.53
N GLY A 111 -7.89 6.69 -0.03
CA GLY A 111 -8.38 7.91 -0.66
C GLY A 111 -7.85 8.07 -2.09
N LEU A 112 -6.55 7.88 -2.30
CA LEU A 112 -5.94 7.90 -3.64
C LEU A 112 -6.55 6.82 -4.55
N GLY A 113 -6.67 5.59 -4.05
CA GLY A 113 -7.19 4.46 -4.81
C GLY A 113 -8.64 4.67 -5.25
N ILE A 114 -9.51 5.10 -4.33
CA ILE A 114 -10.90 5.43 -4.63
C ILE A 114 -10.97 6.56 -5.66
N MET A 115 -10.25 7.66 -5.47
CA MET A 115 -10.32 8.80 -6.38
C MET A 115 -9.77 8.48 -7.77
N ARG A 116 -8.64 7.76 -7.85
CA ARG A 116 -7.97 7.44 -9.12
C ARG A 116 -8.65 6.31 -9.90
N TYR A 117 -9.07 5.23 -9.23
CA TYR A 117 -9.54 4.00 -9.90
C TYR A 117 -11.04 3.77 -9.81
N GLY A 118 -11.63 4.17 -8.68
CA GLY A 118 -13.05 4.00 -8.40
C GLY A 118 -13.88 5.09 -9.09
N VAL A 119 -13.65 6.33 -8.67
CA VAL A 119 -14.30 7.53 -9.20
C VAL A 119 -13.69 7.95 -10.54
N ARG A 120 -12.40 7.65 -10.77
CA ARG A 120 -11.65 8.10 -11.95
C ARG A 120 -11.70 9.63 -12.12
N SER A 121 -11.49 10.32 -11.01
CA SER A 121 -11.48 11.78 -10.98
C SER A 121 -10.28 12.34 -11.73
N GLU A 122 -10.49 13.30 -12.62
CA GLU A 122 -9.40 14.03 -13.27
C GLU A 122 -8.92 15.22 -12.42
N PRO A 123 -7.62 15.60 -12.48
CA PRO A 123 -6.56 14.98 -13.29
C PRO A 123 -5.93 13.71 -12.65
N LEU A 124 -6.37 13.31 -11.45
CA LEU A 124 -5.77 12.20 -10.71
C LEU A 124 -5.78 10.87 -11.47
N HIS A 125 -6.79 10.62 -12.29
CA HIS A 125 -6.91 9.41 -13.10
C HIS A 125 -5.84 9.35 -14.20
N SER A 126 -5.66 10.44 -14.95
CA SER A 126 -4.70 10.51 -16.06
C SER A 126 -3.25 10.80 -15.66
N MET A 127 -3.00 11.25 -14.42
CA MET A 127 -1.64 11.49 -13.93
C MET A 127 -0.76 10.23 -14.03
N SER A 128 0.49 10.42 -14.46
CA SER A 128 1.51 9.36 -14.43
C SER A 128 1.83 8.93 -13.00
N VAL A 129 2.32 7.70 -12.85
CA VAL A 129 2.81 7.17 -11.57
C VAL A 129 3.87 8.08 -10.96
N GLU A 130 4.85 8.54 -11.75
CA GLU A 130 5.93 9.40 -11.27
C GLU A 130 5.40 10.71 -10.67
N MET A 131 4.48 11.39 -11.38
CA MET A 131 3.88 12.62 -10.87
C MET A 131 3.12 12.41 -9.56
N LEU A 132 2.38 11.30 -9.44
CA LEU A 132 1.67 10.99 -8.19
C LEU A 132 2.62 10.68 -7.05
N VAL A 133 3.67 9.90 -7.32
CA VAL A 133 4.64 9.50 -6.33
C VAL A 133 5.50 10.69 -5.89
N ASP A 134 5.85 11.61 -6.79
CA ASP A 134 6.52 12.87 -6.46
C ASP A 134 5.65 13.75 -5.56
N ALA A 135 4.36 13.87 -5.86
CA ALA A 135 3.44 14.72 -5.11
C ALA A 135 3.06 14.12 -3.73
N ILE A 136 2.80 12.81 -3.66
CA ILE A 136 2.23 12.15 -2.47
C ILE A 136 3.31 11.42 -1.66
N GLY A 137 4.44 11.08 -2.28
CA GLY A 137 5.58 10.40 -1.65
C GLY A 137 6.06 11.06 -0.36
N PRO A 138 6.23 12.39 -0.30
CA PRO A 138 6.61 13.08 0.94
C PRO A 138 5.62 12.87 2.10
N THR A 139 4.32 12.83 1.81
CA THR A 139 3.28 12.54 2.81
C THR A 139 3.38 11.11 3.31
N MET A 140 3.53 10.14 2.41
CA MET A 140 3.72 8.74 2.80
C MET A 140 5.03 8.54 3.59
N GLN A 141 6.11 9.21 3.20
CA GLN A 141 7.39 9.22 3.91
C GLN A 141 7.22 9.75 5.34
N ARG A 142 6.49 10.86 5.49
CA ARG A 142 6.17 11.45 6.80
C ARG A 142 5.41 10.47 7.68
N TYR A 143 4.40 9.79 7.15
CA TYR A 143 3.63 8.82 7.93
C TYR A 143 4.43 7.57 8.29
N LEU A 144 5.25 7.05 7.39
CA LEU A 144 6.05 5.85 7.62
C LEU A 144 7.18 6.07 8.63
N VAL A 145 7.95 7.16 8.49
CA VAL A 145 9.20 7.34 9.26
C VAL A 145 9.46 8.78 9.71
N GLY A 146 8.69 9.76 9.26
CA GLY A 146 8.86 11.15 9.63
C GLY A 146 8.10 11.56 10.89
N ASP A 147 8.19 12.84 11.23
CA ASP A 147 7.43 13.43 12.33
C ASP A 147 5.95 13.62 11.95
N ILE A 148 5.04 12.94 12.65
CA ILE A 148 3.59 13.09 12.49
C ILE A 148 2.98 14.11 13.45
N GLY A 149 3.82 14.85 14.17
CA GLY A 149 3.42 15.83 15.18
C GLY A 149 3.22 15.20 16.56
N ARG A 150 2.98 16.09 17.52
CA ARG A 150 2.59 15.69 18.88
C ARG A 150 1.13 15.25 18.85
N GLY A 151 0.93 13.93 18.96
CA GLY A 151 -0.30 13.38 19.51
C GLY A 151 -0.30 13.56 21.01
#